data_AF-A0A7C3JVE1-F1
#
_entry.id   AF-A0A7C3JVE1-F1
#
_cell.length_a   1.000
_cell.length_b   1.000
_cell.length_c   1.000
_cell.angle_alpha   90.00
_cell.angle_beta   90.00
_cell.angle_gamma   90.00
#
_symmetry.space_group_name_H-M   'P 1'
#
loop_
_entity.id
_entity.type
_entity.pdbx_description
1 polymer ?
#
loop_
_entity_poly.entity_id
_entity_poly.type
_entity_poly.pdbx_seq_one_letter_code
_entity_poly.pdbx_strand_id
1 'polypeptide(L)'
;MKSKHRHPWAIAWLLVFSLQASHVSAAERNLGTRCQALPSAAELRDALVGSAGPSIGGLFNGARMWAAVVNRAGELCAIVASTNDPTQVWPGSQAIAKAKAFTA
;
A
#
# COMPACT_ATOMS: atom_id res chain seq x y z
N MET A 1 -16.04 48.76 48.80
CA MET A 1 -14.69 48.18 48.68
C MET A 1 -14.80 46.79 48.04
N LYS A 2 -14.32 46.66 46.80
CA LYS A 2 -13.85 45.46 46.07
C LYS A 2 -14.68 44.14 46.08
N SER A 3 -15.35 43.93 44.94
CA SER A 3 -15.57 42.68 44.17
C SER A 3 -14.77 41.45 44.61
N LYS A 4 -15.47 40.30 44.73
CA LYS A 4 -14.98 38.97 44.30
C LYS A 4 -16.12 38.10 43.77
N HIS A 5 -16.36 38.21 42.46
CA HIS A 5 -17.07 37.18 41.69
C HIS A 5 -16.24 35.90 41.68
N ARG A 6 -16.86 34.77 42.03
CA ARG A 6 -16.34 33.43 41.74
C ARG A 6 -17.49 32.57 41.22
N HIS A 7 -17.66 32.57 39.90
CA HIS A 7 -18.54 31.65 39.18
C HIS A 7 -17.82 30.29 39.08
N PRO A 8 -18.36 29.18 39.64
CA PRO A 8 -17.88 27.84 39.35
C PRO A 8 -18.65 27.27 38.14
N TRP A 9 -18.52 27.92 36.99
CA TRP A 9 -18.89 27.45 35.65
C TRP A 9 -18.05 26.24 35.18
N ALA A 10 -17.85 25.24 36.03
CA ALA A 10 -16.99 24.07 35.75
C ALA A 10 -17.76 22.83 35.27
N ILE A 11 -19.02 22.96 34.85
CA ILE A 11 -19.84 21.81 34.44
C ILE A 11 -20.70 22.21 33.23
N ALA A 12 -20.09 22.21 32.04
CA ALA A 12 -20.70 22.27 30.70
C ALA A 12 -19.62 22.88 29.79
N TRP A 13 -18.86 22.17 28.96
CA TRP A 13 -19.27 21.24 27.92
C TRP A 13 -18.03 20.43 27.50
N LEU A 14 -17.84 19.23 28.07
CA LEU A 14 -16.91 18.22 27.55
C LEU A 14 -17.64 17.31 26.56
N LEU A 15 -18.26 17.92 25.54
CA LEU A 15 -18.90 17.22 24.41
C LEU A 15 -18.44 17.80 23.09
N VAL A 16 -17.13 17.78 22.84
CA VAL A 16 -16.59 17.80 21.47
C VAL A 16 -15.52 16.72 21.41
N PHE A 17 -15.93 15.47 21.62
CA PHE A 17 -15.13 14.32 21.21
C PHE A 17 -15.33 14.21 19.70
N SER A 18 -14.41 14.82 18.96
CA SER A 18 -14.40 14.90 17.50
C SER A 18 -14.54 13.50 16.91
N LEU A 19 -15.75 13.18 16.41
CA LEU A 19 -15.98 12.02 15.57
C LEU A 19 -15.35 12.30 14.20
N GLN A 20 -14.05 12.03 14.08
CA GLN A 20 -13.34 12.08 12.80
C GLN A 20 -13.87 10.94 11.93
N ALA A 21 -14.89 11.21 11.11
CA ALA A 21 -15.30 10.31 10.06
C ALA A 21 -14.19 10.28 8.99
N SER A 22 -13.41 9.20 8.94
CA SER A 22 -12.47 8.96 7.85
C SER A 22 -13.26 8.77 6.56
N HIS A 23 -13.23 9.76 5.66
CA HIS A 23 -13.78 9.64 4.33
C HIS A 23 -12.85 8.79 3.47
N VAL A 24 -13.04 7.46 3.46
CA VAL A 24 -12.46 6.60 2.42
C VAL A 24 -13.11 6.98 1.10
N SER A 25 -12.31 7.43 0.13
CA SER A 25 -12.79 7.87 -1.17
C SER A 25 -13.42 6.71 -1.94
N ALA A 26 -14.50 6.97 -2.68
CA ALA A 26 -15.11 5.97 -3.56
C ALA A 26 -14.12 5.39 -4.59
N ALA A 27 -13.08 6.16 -4.96
CA ALA A 27 -11.99 5.71 -5.83
C ALA A 27 -11.15 4.58 -5.18
N GLU A 28 -10.81 4.70 -3.89
CA GLU A 28 -10.08 3.64 -3.16
C GLU A 28 -10.94 2.40 -2.96
N ARG A 29 -12.24 2.55 -2.68
CA ARG A 29 -13.17 1.40 -2.60
C ARG A 29 -13.31 0.67 -3.93
N ASN A 30 -13.32 1.43 -5.03
CA ASN A 30 -13.39 0.86 -6.38
C ASN A 30 -12.11 0.11 -6.74
N LEU A 31 -10.92 0.65 -6.43
CA LEU A 31 -9.65 -0.04 -6.65
C LEU A 31 -9.61 -1.36 -5.86
N GLY A 32 -10.01 -1.30 -4.58
CA GLY A 32 -10.15 -2.47 -3.73
C GLY A 32 -11.07 -3.52 -4.36
N THR A 33 -12.16 -3.11 -5.04
CA THR A 33 -13.12 -4.01 -5.71
C THR A 33 -12.58 -4.60 -7.01
N ARG A 34 -11.92 -3.80 -7.85
CA ARG A 34 -11.41 -4.23 -9.16
C ARG A 34 -10.16 -5.11 -9.06
N CYS A 35 -9.55 -5.18 -7.89
CA CYS A 35 -8.38 -6.02 -7.60
C CYS A 35 -8.73 -7.26 -6.74
N GLN A 36 -9.99 -7.49 -6.36
CA GLN A 36 -10.38 -8.57 -5.41
C GLN A 36 -10.03 -9.97 -5.87
N ALA A 37 -10.07 -10.22 -7.18
CA ALA A 37 -9.77 -11.52 -7.78
C ALA A 37 -8.29 -11.70 -8.12
N LEU A 38 -7.44 -10.73 -7.77
CA LEU A 38 -6.00 -10.76 -8.06
C LEU A 38 -5.21 -11.06 -6.78
N PRO A 39 -3.98 -11.60 -6.91
CA PRO A 39 -3.14 -11.89 -5.75
C PRO A 39 -2.93 -10.66 -4.87
N SER A 40 -2.99 -10.86 -3.57
CA SER A 40 -2.54 -9.87 -2.59
C SER A 40 -1.04 -9.60 -2.73
N ALA A 41 -0.55 -8.49 -2.17
CA ALA A 41 0.87 -8.18 -2.18
C ALA A 41 1.71 -9.28 -1.48
N ALA A 42 1.18 -9.91 -0.42
CA ALA A 42 1.87 -10.99 0.28
C ALA A 42 2.01 -12.24 -0.62
N GLU A 43 0.91 -12.70 -1.21
CA GLU A 43 0.90 -13.84 -2.13
C GLU A 43 1.80 -13.59 -3.35
N LEU A 44 1.76 -12.37 -3.90
CA LEU A 44 2.64 -11.97 -5.00
C LEU A 44 4.11 -12.02 -4.62
N ARG A 45 4.46 -11.58 -3.40
CA ARG A 45 5.84 -11.61 -2.93
C ARG A 45 6.31 -13.04 -2.71
N ASP A 46 5.48 -13.89 -2.11
CA ASP A 46 5.83 -15.28 -1.85
C ASP A 46 6.05 -16.05 -3.16
N ALA A 47 5.19 -15.83 -4.16
CA ALA A 47 5.37 -16.37 -5.51
C ALA A 47 6.66 -15.84 -6.17
N LEU A 48 6.95 -14.54 -6.04
CA LEU A 48 8.16 -13.93 -6.59
C LEU A 48 9.43 -14.53 -5.95
N VAL A 49 9.47 -14.66 -4.62
CA VAL A 49 10.61 -15.25 -3.90
C VAL A 49 10.77 -16.72 -4.27
N GLY A 50 9.68 -17.48 -4.36
CA GLY A 50 9.69 -18.89 -4.78
C GLY A 50 10.15 -19.11 -6.21
N SER A 51 10.09 -18.10 -7.07
CA SER A 51 10.55 -18.20 -8.45
C SER A 51 12.07 -18.13 -8.61
N ALA A 52 12.80 -17.57 -7.63
CA ALA A 52 14.25 -17.39 -7.71
C ALA A 52 15.00 -18.72 -7.70
N GLY A 53 16.11 -18.82 -8.45
CA GLY A 53 16.89 -20.04 -8.53
C GLY A 53 17.99 -20.00 -9.59
N PRO A 54 18.92 -20.98 -9.58
CA PRO A 54 20.11 -20.97 -10.45
C PRO A 54 19.83 -20.92 -11.95
N SER A 55 18.64 -21.35 -12.38
CA SER A 55 18.20 -21.32 -13.77
C SER A 55 17.52 -20.01 -14.18
N ILE A 56 17.26 -19.10 -13.24
CA ILE A 56 16.64 -17.81 -13.52
C ILE A 56 17.72 -16.83 -13.95
N GLY A 57 17.58 -16.32 -15.18
CA GLY A 57 18.51 -15.35 -15.74
C GLY A 57 18.52 -14.01 -14.99
N GLY A 58 19.56 -13.22 -15.26
CA GLY A 58 19.77 -11.91 -14.63
C GLY A 58 20.71 -11.99 -13.42
N LEU A 59 20.74 -10.90 -12.64
CA LEU A 59 21.63 -10.80 -11.48
C LEU A 59 21.08 -11.60 -10.31
N PHE A 60 21.97 -12.16 -9.49
CA PHE A 60 21.63 -12.84 -8.23
C PHE A 60 20.62 -13.98 -8.37
N ASN A 61 20.60 -14.68 -9.51
CA ASN A 61 19.68 -15.82 -9.74
C ASN A 61 18.20 -15.44 -9.54
N GLY A 62 17.83 -14.20 -9.87
CA GLY A 62 16.47 -13.70 -9.65
C GLY A 62 16.13 -13.36 -8.19
N ALA A 63 17.07 -13.39 -7.25
CA ALA A 63 16.77 -13.11 -5.84
C ALA A 63 16.43 -11.63 -5.54
N ARG A 64 16.71 -10.71 -6.46
CA ARG A 64 16.52 -9.25 -6.32
C ARG A 64 15.69 -8.71 -7.48
N MET A 65 14.37 -8.81 -7.35
CA MET A 65 13.40 -8.51 -8.41
C MET A 65 12.24 -7.66 -7.91
N TRP A 66 11.54 -7.04 -8.87
CA TRP A 66 10.23 -6.42 -8.65
C TRP A 66 9.17 -7.24 -9.40
N ALA A 67 8.00 -7.39 -8.81
CA ALA A 67 6.80 -7.90 -9.48
C ALA A 67 5.68 -6.88 -9.37
N ALA A 68 4.86 -6.80 -10.42
CA ALA A 68 3.66 -5.98 -10.46
C ALA A 68 2.50 -6.80 -10.99
N VAL A 69 1.31 -6.53 -10.48
CA VAL A 69 0.05 -7.10 -10.96
C VAL A 69 -0.88 -5.94 -11.32
N VAL A 70 -1.46 -6.01 -12.50
CA VAL A 70 -2.49 -5.08 -12.96
C VAL A 70 -3.80 -5.83 -13.17
N ASN A 71 -4.92 -5.12 -13.06
CA ASN A 71 -6.21 -5.67 -13.46
C ASN A 71 -6.43 -5.54 -14.97
N ARG A 72 -7.59 -6.03 -15.44
CA ARG A 72 -7.96 -6.02 -16.86
C ARG A 72 -8.03 -4.62 -17.49
N ALA A 73 -8.31 -3.59 -16.69
CA ALA A 73 -8.31 -2.21 -17.15
C ALA A 73 -6.91 -1.56 -17.12
N GLY A 74 -5.87 -2.32 -16.73
CA GLY A 74 -4.50 -1.85 -16.61
C GLY A 74 -4.21 -1.08 -15.32
N GLU A 75 -5.11 -1.12 -14.33
CA GLU A 75 -4.88 -0.46 -13.04
C GLU A 75 -3.93 -1.30 -12.19
N LEU A 76 -2.94 -0.65 -11.56
CA LEU A 76 -1.98 -1.32 -10.70
C LEU A 76 -2.65 -1.79 -9.40
N CYS A 77 -2.66 -3.10 -9.18
CA CYS A 77 -3.26 -3.72 -8.00
C CYS A 77 -2.24 -4.08 -6.92
N ALA A 78 -1.03 -4.49 -7.31
CA ALA A 78 0.05 -4.76 -6.37
C ALA A 78 1.42 -4.51 -7.01
N ILE A 79 2.38 -4.10 -6.19
CA ILE A 79 3.79 -4.04 -6.56
C ILE A 79 4.66 -4.38 -5.36
N VAL A 80 5.60 -5.30 -5.54
CA VAL A 80 6.45 -5.81 -4.46
C VAL A 80 7.89 -6.03 -4.90
N ALA A 81 8.82 -5.81 -3.98
CA ALA A 81 10.20 -6.27 -4.10
C ALA A 81 10.32 -7.70 -3.55
N SER A 82 11.25 -8.50 -4.07
CA SER A 82 11.56 -9.84 -3.55
C SER A 82 12.23 -9.81 -2.17
N THR A 83 12.78 -8.66 -1.75
CA THR A 83 13.43 -8.45 -0.46
C THR A 83 12.56 -7.61 0.48
N ASN A 84 12.75 -7.74 1.79
CA ASN A 84 12.09 -6.89 2.79
C ASN A 84 12.55 -5.42 2.68
N ASP A 85 13.82 -5.21 2.38
CA ASP A 85 14.40 -3.90 2.09
C ASP A 85 14.42 -3.69 0.57
N PRO A 86 13.56 -2.82 0.01
CA PRO A 86 13.49 -2.61 -1.43
C PRO A 86 14.72 -1.92 -2.01
N THR A 87 15.60 -1.32 -1.19
CA THR A 87 16.85 -0.71 -1.66
C THR A 87 17.88 -1.76 -2.13
N GLN A 88 17.66 -3.04 -1.78
CA GLN A 88 18.46 -4.17 -2.25
C GLN A 88 18.09 -4.61 -3.68
N VAL A 89 17.01 -4.07 -4.25
CA VAL A 89 16.59 -4.34 -5.63
C VAL A 89 16.82 -3.08 -6.46
N TRP A 90 17.28 -3.23 -7.70
CA TRP A 90 17.51 -2.09 -8.59
C TRP A 90 16.23 -1.25 -8.73
N PRO A 91 16.21 0.04 -8.29
CA PRO A 91 15.00 0.86 -8.33
C PRO A 91 14.39 1.02 -9.73
N GLY A 92 15.22 1.08 -10.78
CA GLY A 92 14.75 1.21 -12.16
C GLY A 92 13.91 0.02 -12.64
N SER A 93 14.21 -1.19 -12.15
CA SER A 93 13.45 -2.39 -12.48
C SER A 93 12.00 -2.34 -11.99
N GLN A 94 11.69 -1.49 -11.01
CA GLN A 94 10.31 -1.30 -10.53
C GLN A 94 9.39 -0.73 -11.64
N ALA A 95 9.87 0.28 -12.37
CA ALA A 95 9.11 0.87 -13.47
C ALA A 95 8.93 -0.13 -14.62
N ILE A 96 9.97 -0.92 -14.92
CA ILE A 96 9.94 -1.97 -15.93
C ILE A 96 8.93 -3.07 -15.55
N ALA A 97 8.88 -3.48 -14.29
CA ALA A 97 7.91 -4.48 -13.82
C ALA A 97 6.47 -4.00 -14.04
N LYS A 98 6.17 -2.74 -13.70
CA LYS A 98 4.86 -2.12 -13.97
C LYS A 98 4.52 -2.10 -15.46
N ALA A 99 5.46 -1.66 -16.29
CA ALA A 99 5.28 -1.60 -17.73
C ALA A 99 5.03 -2.99 -18.34
N LYS A 100 5.83 -4.00 -17.96
CA LYS A 100 5.65 -5.39 -18.39
C LYS A 100 4.28 -5.93 -18.01
N ALA A 101 3.83 -5.72 -16.77
CA ALA A 101 2.51 -6.16 -16.32
C ALA A 101 1.38 -5.51 -17.10
N PHE A 102 1.49 -4.22 -17.43
CA PHE A 102 0.50 -3.50 -18.24
C PHE A 102 0.44 -3.97 -19.70
N THR A 103 1.57 -4.40 -20.28
CA THR A 103 1.66 -4.83 -21.69
C THR A 103 1.29 -6.29 -21.93
N ALA A 104 1.45 -7.16 -20.93
CA ALA A 104 1.25 -8.61 -21.05
C ALA A 104 -0.11 -9.01 -21.65
#